data_AF-A0A3R6MUU0-F1
#
_entry.id   AF-A0A3R6MUU0-F1
#
_cell.length_a   1.000
_cell.length_b   1.000
_cell.length_c   1.000
_cell.angle_alpha   90.00
_cell.angle_beta   90.00
_cell.angle_gamma   90.00
#
_symmetry.space_group_name_H-M   'P 1'
#
loop_
_entity.id
_entity.type
_entity.pdbx_description
1 polymer ?
#
loop_
_entity_poly.entity_id
_entity_poly.type
_entity_poly.pdbx_seq_one_letter_code
_entity_poly.pdbx_strand_id
1 'polypeptide(L)'
;QEDVYQGDGLNLYAYCGDNPVVYDDPSGYASTSTGKACPPQGKISESVDGSGSSADLGNKLDYQFGKAGGNRHNIDRTNGLKAEMDKLGFNDTAENRAYFEQYYNDVLNSSNNIVGDPETASYIENGVTHYYTVTTRESFLMGKYGGAKVTTYWDGNRLLTIKIGSGKQTRYNH
;
A
#
# COMPACT_ATOMS: atom_id res chain seq x y z
N GLN A 1 7.19 40.90 14.15
CA GLN A 1 7.72 39.53 14.08
C GLN A 1 6.68 38.73 13.34
N GLU A 2 7.06 38.39 12.11
CA GLU A 2 6.51 37.43 11.13
C GLU A 2 5.03 37.54 10.74
N ASP A 3 4.87 38.01 9.49
CA ASP A 3 3.62 38.35 8.83
C ASP A 3 2.76 37.14 8.48
N VAL A 4 1.46 37.41 8.59
CA VAL A 4 0.33 36.66 8.05
C VAL A 4 0.52 36.46 6.55
N TYR A 5 0.64 35.21 6.11
CA TYR A 5 0.59 34.86 4.69
C TYR A 5 -0.86 34.97 4.19
N GLN A 6 -1.13 36.04 3.45
CA GLN A 6 -2.37 36.31 2.72
C GLN A 6 -2.34 35.60 1.38
N GLY A 7 -3.42 34.88 1.07
CA GLY A 7 -3.52 34.02 -0.10
C GLY A 7 -3.38 34.77 -1.43
N ASP A 8 -2.30 34.48 -2.12
CA ASP A 8 -2.12 34.59 -3.54
C ASP A 8 -2.78 33.37 -4.22
N GLY A 9 -4.05 33.55 -4.57
CA GLY A 9 -4.92 32.55 -5.19
C GLY A 9 -4.39 31.97 -6.51
N LEU A 10 -3.49 31.00 -6.43
CA LEU A 10 -3.10 30.15 -7.56
C LEU A 10 -3.91 28.84 -7.52
N ASN A 11 -4.97 28.88 -8.33
CA ASN A 11 -5.81 27.75 -8.73
C ASN A 11 -4.94 26.59 -9.25
N LEU A 12 -5.22 25.37 -8.77
CA LEU A 12 -4.52 24.11 -9.04
C LEU A 12 -4.66 23.62 -10.51
N TYR A 13 -4.92 24.51 -11.47
CA TYR A 13 -5.31 24.19 -12.85
C TYR A 13 -4.53 24.94 -13.94
N ALA A 14 -3.30 25.42 -13.68
CA ALA A 14 -2.55 26.21 -14.64
C ALA A 14 -1.08 25.81 -14.81
N TYR A 15 -0.79 24.51 -14.99
CA TYR A 15 0.52 24.07 -15.47
C TYR A 15 0.40 23.13 -16.68
N CYS A 16 -0.30 23.59 -17.71
CA CYS A 16 -0.22 23.05 -19.06
C CYS A 16 0.00 24.21 -20.04
N GLY A 17 1.26 24.43 -20.43
CA GLY A 17 1.65 25.41 -21.44
C GLY A 17 3.15 25.67 -21.39
N ASP A 18 3.85 25.22 -22.43
CA ASP A 18 5.20 25.69 -22.83
C ASP A 18 6.46 25.07 -22.20
N ASN A 19 6.51 23.73 -22.09
CA ASN A 19 7.79 23.03 -22.18
C ASN A 19 7.55 21.66 -22.85
N PRO A 20 8.18 21.32 -24.00
CA PRO A 20 8.06 19.98 -24.57
C PRO A 20 8.86 19.02 -23.70
N VAL A 21 8.29 18.65 -22.55
CA VAL A 21 8.77 17.53 -21.77
C VAL A 21 8.46 16.30 -22.60
N VAL A 22 9.39 15.94 -23.47
CA VAL A 22 9.49 14.58 -23.99
C VAL A 22 9.64 13.71 -22.75
N TYR A 23 8.56 13.02 -22.39
CA TYR A 23 8.56 12.05 -21.31
C TYR A 23 9.30 10.83 -21.82
N ASP A 24 10.63 10.82 -21.65
CA ASP A 24 11.41 9.62 -21.87
C ASP A 24 11.13 8.69 -20.68
N ASP A 25 10.22 7.74 -20.89
CA ASP A 25 9.88 6.70 -19.93
C ASP A 25 11.00 5.66 -19.93
N PRO A 26 11.92 5.67 -18.96
CA PRO A 26 13.02 4.72 -18.91
C PRO A 26 12.53 3.30 -18.55
N SER A 27 11.25 3.14 -18.17
CA SER A 27 10.65 1.85 -17.86
C SER A 27 10.12 1.09 -19.08
N GLY A 28 10.13 1.72 -20.27
CA GLY A 28 9.72 1.08 -21.52
C GLY A 28 8.23 0.74 -21.62
N TYR A 29 7.38 1.33 -20.78
CA TYR A 29 5.96 0.98 -20.71
C TYR A 29 5.11 1.64 -21.82
N ALA A 30 5.68 2.61 -22.53
CA ALA A 30 4.98 3.40 -23.54
C ALA A 30 5.23 2.93 -24.99
N SER A 31 5.03 1.65 -25.33
CA SER A 31 4.95 1.27 -26.76
C SER A 31 4.30 -0.09 -27.05
N THR A 32 3.02 -0.29 -26.69
CA THR A 32 2.19 -1.23 -27.47
C THR A 32 0.75 -0.77 -27.54
N SER A 33 0.46 -0.01 -28.58
CA SER A 33 -0.87 0.25 -29.12
C SER A 33 -1.48 -1.04 -29.68
N THR A 34 -1.99 -1.94 -28.83
CA THR A 34 -3.09 -2.84 -29.20
C THR A 34 -3.75 -3.41 -27.95
N GLY A 35 -5.06 -3.16 -27.81
CA GLY A 35 -5.85 -3.59 -26.65
C GLY A 35 -5.79 -5.09 -26.38
N LYS A 36 -4.97 -5.46 -25.39
CA LYS A 36 -5.15 -6.67 -24.58
C LYS A 36 -4.88 -6.29 -23.13
N ALA A 37 -5.87 -6.52 -22.27
CA ALA A 37 -5.73 -6.40 -20.83
C ALA A 37 -4.50 -7.21 -20.40
N CYS A 38 -3.53 -6.56 -19.77
CA CYS A 38 -2.36 -7.24 -19.22
C CYS A 38 -2.77 -7.89 -17.88
N PRO A 39 -2.78 -9.23 -17.76
CA PRO A 39 -2.42 -9.84 -16.49
C PRO A 39 -0.92 -9.56 -16.27
N PRO A 40 -0.46 -9.11 -15.09
CA PRO A 40 0.97 -8.95 -14.90
C PRO A 40 1.59 -10.34 -14.71
N GLN A 41 1.96 -10.98 -15.82
CA GLN A 41 3.11 -11.89 -15.84
C GLN A 41 4.37 -11.03 -15.80
N GLY A 42 4.67 -10.49 -14.62
CA GLY A 42 5.92 -9.80 -14.33
C GLY A 42 6.90 -10.75 -13.64
N LYS A 43 7.59 -11.59 -14.41
CA LYS A 43 8.89 -12.10 -13.98
C LYS A 43 9.87 -10.93 -14.10
N ILE A 44 10.06 -10.17 -13.02
CA ILE A 44 11.28 -9.36 -12.87
C ILE A 44 12.34 -10.27 -12.26
N SER A 45 12.99 -11.07 -13.11
CA SER A 45 14.30 -11.62 -12.79
C SER A 45 15.32 -10.51 -12.96
N GLU A 46 15.34 -9.58 -12.02
CA GLU A 46 16.51 -8.77 -11.73
C GLU A 46 17.14 -9.40 -10.49
N SER A 47 18.32 -9.97 -10.68
CA SER A 47 19.13 -10.55 -9.62
C SER A 47 19.55 -9.44 -8.66
N VAL A 48 18.69 -9.12 -7.70
CA VAL A 48 19.04 -8.33 -6.52
C VAL A 48 19.70 -9.30 -5.56
N ASP A 49 21.00 -9.12 -5.35
CA ASP A 49 21.77 -9.84 -4.35
C ASP A 49 20.99 -9.90 -3.03
N GLY A 50 20.81 -11.12 -2.53
CA GLY A 50 19.90 -11.49 -1.46
C GLY A 50 20.25 -10.88 -0.10
N SER A 51 19.87 -9.61 0.10
CA SER A 51 19.96 -8.89 1.38
C SER A 51 18.68 -8.11 1.71
N GLY A 52 17.54 -8.49 1.14
CA GLY A 52 16.22 -8.02 1.57
C GLY A 52 15.70 -8.85 2.75
N SER A 53 15.10 -8.20 3.75
CA SER A 53 14.44 -8.93 4.84
C SER A 53 13.09 -9.47 4.37
N SER A 54 12.76 -10.72 4.72
CA SER A 54 11.42 -11.26 4.47
C SER A 54 10.42 -10.68 5.47
N ALA A 55 9.30 -10.18 4.96
CA ALA A 55 8.19 -9.69 5.77
C ALA A 55 7.55 -10.82 6.58
N ASP A 56 7.51 -10.66 7.90
CA ASP A 56 6.72 -11.52 8.78
C ASP A 56 5.28 -11.02 8.80
N LEU A 57 4.44 -11.67 8.01
CA LEU A 57 3.02 -11.34 7.86
C LEU A 57 2.15 -12.04 8.93
N GLY A 58 2.62 -13.10 9.57
CA GLY A 58 1.78 -13.98 10.39
C GLY A 58 0.43 -14.28 9.73
N ASN A 59 -0.67 -14.06 10.45
CA ASN A 59 -2.03 -14.28 9.94
C ASN A 59 -2.63 -13.05 9.22
N LYS A 60 -1.85 -12.01 8.90
CA LYS A 60 -2.38 -10.73 8.41
C LYS A 60 -3.14 -10.84 7.09
N LEU A 61 -2.79 -11.80 6.23
CA LEU A 61 -3.55 -12.08 5.02
C LEU A 61 -4.96 -12.63 5.32
N ASP A 62 -5.12 -13.40 6.39
CA ASP A 62 -6.46 -13.83 6.81
C ASP A 62 -7.30 -12.66 7.29
N TYR A 63 -6.70 -11.70 8.00
CA TYR A 63 -7.38 -10.46 8.36
C TYR A 63 -7.72 -9.59 7.14
N GLN A 64 -6.86 -9.57 6.12
CA GLN A 64 -7.10 -8.81 4.88
C GLN A 64 -8.27 -9.39 4.07
N PHE A 65 -8.42 -10.71 4.08
CA PHE A 65 -9.42 -11.41 3.28
C PHE A 65 -10.67 -11.86 4.06
N GLY A 66 -10.87 -11.39 5.29
CA GLY A 66 -12.12 -11.70 6.04
C GLY A 66 -12.13 -13.06 6.72
N LYS A 67 -11.00 -13.77 6.80
CA LYS A 67 -10.89 -15.12 7.36
C LYS A 67 -10.54 -15.15 8.85
N ALA A 68 -10.23 -14.01 9.45
CA ALA A 68 -9.88 -13.97 10.87
C ALA A 68 -11.08 -14.33 11.76
N GLY A 69 -10.97 -15.44 12.50
CA GLY A 69 -11.94 -15.85 13.52
C GLY A 69 -11.60 -15.31 14.92
N GLY A 70 -12.58 -15.34 15.85
CA GLY A 70 -12.38 -15.05 17.27
C GLY A 70 -13.13 -13.81 17.78
N ASN A 71 -12.45 -12.97 18.57
CA ASN A 71 -13.02 -11.77 19.21
C ASN A 71 -13.81 -10.91 18.21
N ARG A 72 -15.02 -10.48 18.58
CA ARG A 72 -15.91 -9.65 17.74
C ARG A 72 -15.21 -8.42 17.16
N HIS A 73 -14.29 -7.80 17.90
CA HIS A 73 -13.50 -6.65 17.41
C HIS A 73 -12.56 -7.03 16.25
N ASN A 74 -12.00 -8.24 16.26
CA ASN A 74 -11.17 -8.75 15.17
C ASN A 74 -12.00 -9.05 13.92
N ILE A 75 -13.23 -9.55 14.13
CA ILE A 75 -14.21 -9.83 13.06
C ILE A 75 -14.62 -8.53 12.35
N ASP A 76 -14.95 -7.48 13.09
CA ASP A 76 -15.38 -6.21 12.48
C ASP A 76 -14.26 -5.55 11.67
N ARG A 77 -13.01 -5.63 12.17
CA ARG A 77 -11.83 -5.11 11.46
C ARG A 77 -11.51 -5.88 10.18
N THR A 78 -11.63 -7.21 10.21
CA THR A 78 -11.39 -8.04 9.02
C THR A 78 -12.47 -7.83 7.94
N ASN A 79 -13.72 -7.61 8.35
CA ASN A 79 -14.81 -7.26 7.43
C ASN A 79 -14.55 -5.93 6.71
N GLY A 80 -14.03 -4.93 7.42
CA GLY A 80 -13.64 -3.64 6.84
C GLY A 80 -12.57 -3.79 5.75
N LEU A 81 -11.47 -4.51 6.05
CA LEU A 81 -10.42 -4.75 5.04
C LEU A 81 -10.93 -5.59 3.87
N LYS A 82 -11.74 -6.62 4.13
CA LYS A 82 -12.34 -7.44 3.08
C LYS A 82 -13.18 -6.60 2.13
N ALA A 83 -13.98 -5.68 2.64
CA ALA A 83 -14.80 -4.80 1.81
C ALA A 83 -13.92 -3.92 0.89
N GLU A 84 -12.77 -3.45 1.37
CA GLU A 84 -11.80 -2.71 0.53
C GLU A 84 -11.14 -3.61 -0.52
N MET A 85 -10.82 -4.87 -0.20
CA MET A 85 -10.32 -5.84 -1.19
C MET A 85 -11.35 -6.15 -2.27
N ASP A 86 -12.61 -6.38 -1.88
CA ASP A 86 -13.70 -6.64 -2.81
C ASP A 86 -13.92 -5.43 -3.75
N LYS A 87 -13.85 -4.19 -3.22
CA LYS A 87 -13.91 -2.96 -4.02
C LYS A 87 -12.79 -2.83 -5.02
N LEU A 88 -11.59 -3.29 -4.69
CA LEU A 88 -10.43 -3.30 -5.60
C LEU A 88 -10.45 -4.50 -6.55
N GLY A 89 -11.31 -5.49 -6.31
CA GLY A 89 -11.45 -6.69 -7.13
C GLY A 89 -10.47 -7.80 -6.76
N PHE A 90 -9.97 -7.80 -5.52
CA PHE A 90 -9.13 -8.87 -4.97
C PHE A 90 -9.99 -9.85 -4.17
N ASN A 91 -10.20 -11.04 -4.73
CA ASN A 91 -10.83 -12.15 -4.03
C ASN A 91 -9.78 -12.98 -3.28
N ASP A 92 -10.19 -13.73 -2.27
CA ASP A 92 -9.29 -14.63 -1.55
C ASP A 92 -9.01 -15.90 -2.37
N THR A 93 -7.92 -15.84 -3.15
CA THR A 93 -7.40 -16.95 -3.95
C THR A 93 -5.92 -17.15 -3.66
N ALA A 94 -5.38 -18.34 -3.93
CA ALA A 94 -3.97 -18.62 -3.69
C ALA A 94 -3.05 -17.65 -4.46
N GLU A 95 -3.43 -17.28 -5.69
CA GLU A 95 -2.70 -16.34 -6.53
C GLU A 95 -2.68 -14.94 -5.93
N ASN A 96 -3.83 -14.45 -5.45
CA ASN A 96 -3.90 -13.13 -4.83
C ASN A 96 -3.16 -13.11 -3.49
N ARG A 97 -3.18 -14.21 -2.72
CA ARG A 97 -2.40 -14.31 -1.48
C ARG A 97 -0.90 -14.24 -1.76
N ALA A 98 -0.40 -15.01 -2.74
CA ALA A 98 0.99 -14.95 -3.17
C ALA A 98 1.37 -13.55 -3.69
N TYR A 99 0.48 -12.89 -4.42
CA TYR A 99 0.66 -11.50 -4.84
C TYR A 99 0.85 -10.57 -3.64
N PHE A 100 0.01 -10.69 -2.60
CA PHE A 100 0.13 -9.84 -1.41
C PHE A 100 1.35 -10.18 -0.55
N GLU A 101 1.80 -11.44 -0.52
CA GLU A 101 3.07 -11.81 0.10
C GLU A 101 4.24 -11.07 -0.55
N GLN A 102 4.31 -11.07 -1.88
CA GLN A 102 5.33 -10.33 -2.61
C GLN A 102 5.18 -8.83 -2.41
N TYR A 103 3.96 -8.29 -2.54
CA TYR A 103 3.68 -6.88 -2.35
C TYR A 103 4.17 -6.36 -1.00
N TYR A 104 3.91 -7.09 0.09
CA TYR A 104 4.37 -6.66 1.42
C TYR A 104 5.88 -6.82 1.61
N ASN A 105 6.51 -7.79 0.96
CA ASN A 105 7.98 -7.87 0.91
C ASN A 105 8.57 -6.64 0.19
N ASP A 106 7.99 -6.22 -0.93
CA ASP A 106 8.44 -5.04 -1.67
C ASP A 106 8.23 -3.76 -0.82
N VAL A 107 7.08 -3.65 -0.15
CA VAL A 107 6.80 -2.54 0.78
C VAL A 107 7.82 -2.49 1.91
N LEU A 108 8.18 -3.63 2.51
CA LEU A 108 9.17 -3.66 3.59
C LEU A 108 10.56 -3.24 3.11
N ASN A 109 10.97 -3.68 1.93
CA ASN A 109 12.34 -3.50 1.44
C ASN A 109 12.55 -2.18 0.70
N SER A 110 11.49 -1.43 0.38
CA SER A 110 11.65 -0.11 -0.23
C SER A 110 12.01 0.95 0.81
N SER A 111 13.05 1.76 0.59
CA SER A 111 13.41 2.85 1.50
C SER A 111 12.59 4.13 1.27
N ASN A 112 12.03 4.30 0.08
CA ASN A 112 11.34 5.53 -0.33
C ASN A 112 9.88 5.64 0.14
N ASN A 113 9.39 4.65 0.89
CA ASN A 113 7.99 4.55 1.28
C ASN A 113 7.77 4.72 2.78
N ILE A 114 8.84 4.98 3.54
CA ILE A 114 8.79 5.26 4.97
C ILE A 114 8.20 6.66 5.16
N VAL A 115 7.22 6.77 6.05
CA VAL A 115 6.53 8.02 6.36
C VAL A 115 6.83 8.42 7.78
N GLY A 116 7.47 9.58 7.93
CA GLY A 116 7.87 10.13 9.22
C GLY A 116 9.01 9.35 9.88
N ASP A 117 9.34 9.77 11.10
CA ASP A 117 10.34 9.10 11.92
C ASP A 117 9.73 7.87 12.61
N PRO A 118 10.49 6.77 12.79
CA PRO A 118 10.03 5.63 13.57
C PRO A 118 9.66 6.01 15.00
N GLU A 119 8.50 5.53 15.46
CA GLU A 119 7.98 5.83 16.79
C GLU A 119 8.28 4.69 17.77
N THR A 120 8.54 5.01 19.04
CA THR A 120 8.63 3.97 20.09
C THR A 120 7.27 3.76 20.72
N ALA A 121 6.83 2.50 20.79
CA ALA A 121 5.59 2.10 21.43
C ALA A 121 5.86 1.01 22.48
N SER A 122 4.86 0.73 23.33
CA SER A 122 4.97 -0.33 24.33
C SER A 122 3.63 -1.01 24.59
N TYR A 123 3.69 -2.24 25.11
CA TYR A 123 2.54 -2.95 25.65
C TYR A 123 2.95 -3.67 26.93
N ILE A 124 1.97 -3.96 27.80
CA ILE A 124 2.20 -4.71 29.04
C ILE A 124 1.67 -6.13 28.83
N GLU A 125 2.53 -7.11 29.04
CA GLU A 125 2.18 -8.53 29.02
C GLU A 125 2.67 -9.17 30.31
N ASN A 126 1.76 -9.83 31.05
CA ASN A 126 2.07 -10.46 32.35
C ASN A 126 2.78 -9.53 33.36
N GLY A 127 2.47 -8.22 33.32
CA GLY A 127 3.08 -7.21 34.19
C GLY A 127 4.46 -6.72 33.76
N VAL A 128 4.98 -7.19 32.63
CA VAL A 128 6.25 -6.74 32.03
C VAL A 128 5.94 -5.78 30.88
N THR A 129 6.61 -4.64 30.84
CA THR A 129 6.51 -3.69 29.72
C THR A 129 7.45 -4.12 28.60
N HIS A 130 6.89 -4.38 27.42
CA HIS A 130 7.61 -4.67 26.19
C HIS A 130 7.61 -3.44 25.30
N TYR A 131 8.79 -3.00 24.90
CA TYR A 131 8.98 -1.87 23.98
C TYR A 131 9.25 -2.37 22.58
N TYR A 132 8.75 -1.65 21.58
CA TYR A 132 8.97 -1.94 20.17
C TYR A 132 8.99 -0.65 19.36
N THR A 133 9.53 -0.72 18.15
CA THR A 133 9.60 0.41 17.22
C THR A 133 8.53 0.25 16.16
N VAL A 134 7.87 1.34 15.80
CA VAL A 134 6.85 1.37 14.74
C VAL A 134 7.36 2.21 13.58
N THR A 135 7.61 1.55 12.46
CA THR A 135 7.89 2.20 11.18
C THR A 135 6.60 2.25 10.37
N THR A 136 6.15 3.45 10.00
CA THR A 136 4.98 3.63 9.12
C THR A 136 5.45 3.64 7.67
N ARG A 137 4.78 2.88 6.80
CA ARG A 137 5.05 2.85 5.36
C ARG A 137 3.79 3.05 4.56
N GLU A 138 3.85 3.89 3.53
CA GLU A 138 2.74 4.15 2.62
C GLU A 138 3.05 3.65 1.21
N SER A 139 2.09 2.96 0.61
CA SER A 139 2.23 2.40 -0.73
C SER A 139 0.91 2.52 -1.48
N PHE A 140 0.98 2.33 -2.79
CA PHE A 140 -0.21 2.32 -3.64
C PHE A 140 -0.51 0.89 -4.07
N LEU A 141 -1.78 0.51 -4.04
CA LEU A 141 -2.28 -0.79 -4.48
C LEU A 141 -3.23 -0.59 -5.64
N MET A 142 -2.93 -1.17 -6.80
CA MET A 142 -3.81 -1.13 -7.96
C MET A 142 -4.57 -2.44 -8.09
N GLY A 143 -5.90 -2.35 -8.04
CA GLY A 143 -6.80 -3.46 -8.30
C GLY A 143 -7.50 -3.31 -9.66
N LYS A 144 -8.32 -4.32 -9.98
CA LYS A 144 -9.11 -4.37 -11.21
C LYS A 144 -10.07 -3.18 -11.34
N TYR A 145 -10.61 -2.68 -10.23
CA TYR A 145 -11.66 -1.65 -10.21
C TYR A 145 -11.17 -0.28 -9.70
N GLY A 146 -9.86 -0.09 -9.60
CA GLY A 146 -9.24 1.15 -9.14
C GLY A 146 -8.10 0.91 -8.17
N GLY A 147 -7.55 1.99 -7.64
CA GLY A 147 -6.44 1.93 -6.68
C GLY A 147 -6.80 2.45 -5.29
N ALA A 148 -6.00 2.05 -4.31
CA ALA A 148 -6.10 2.49 -2.93
C ALA A 148 -4.73 2.84 -2.36
N LYS A 149 -4.73 3.77 -1.41
CA LYS A 149 -3.57 3.97 -0.54
C LYS A 149 -3.57 2.87 0.51
N VAL A 150 -2.40 2.27 0.72
CA VAL A 150 -2.15 1.27 1.76
C VAL A 150 -1.15 1.86 2.74
N THR A 151 -1.56 1.99 4.00
CA THR A 151 -0.68 2.37 5.10
C THR A 151 -0.41 1.13 5.96
N THR A 152 0.85 0.81 6.17
CA THR A 152 1.31 -0.34 6.95
C THR A 152 2.19 0.11 8.10
N TYR A 153 2.15 -0.65 9.19
CA TYR A 153 2.92 -0.40 10.41
C TYR A 153 3.78 -1.61 10.72
N TRP A 154 5.06 -1.39 10.98
CA TRP A 154 6.07 -2.45 11.08
C TRP A 154 6.90 -2.32 12.35
N ASP A 155 7.24 -3.46 12.94
CA ASP A 155 8.32 -3.59 13.94
C ASP A 155 9.42 -4.47 13.34
N GLY A 156 10.54 -3.85 12.95
CA GLY A 156 11.53 -4.51 12.10
C GLY A 156 10.89 -5.01 10.80
N ASN A 157 10.90 -6.34 10.61
CA ASN A 157 10.27 -7.02 9.48
C ASN A 157 8.84 -7.52 9.76
N ARG A 158 8.32 -7.34 10.98
CA ARG A 158 7.00 -7.84 11.39
C ARG A 158 5.91 -6.84 11.06
N LEU A 159 4.92 -7.28 10.30
CA LEU A 159 3.75 -6.47 9.96
C LEU A 159 2.76 -6.42 11.13
N LEU A 160 2.62 -5.25 11.73
CA LEU A 160 1.75 -5.01 12.88
C LEU A 160 0.30 -4.76 12.46
N THR A 161 0.08 -3.90 11.46
CA THR A 161 -1.26 -3.47 11.04
C THR A 161 -1.25 -3.01 9.58
N ILE A 162 -2.37 -3.28 8.91
CA ILE A 162 -2.67 -2.82 7.55
C ILE A 162 -3.89 -1.89 7.63
N LYS A 163 -3.83 -0.75 6.95
CA LYS A 163 -4.97 0.14 6.70
C LYS A 163 -5.05 0.40 5.20
N ILE A 164 -6.25 0.27 4.64
CA ILE A 164 -6.48 0.45 3.20
C ILE A 164 -7.61 1.46 3.05
N GLY A 165 -7.34 2.54 2.34
CA GLY A 165 -8.32 3.55 2.01
C GLY A 165 -8.45 3.65 0.50
N SER A 166 -9.50 3.05 -0.06
CA SER A 166 -9.90 3.35 -1.43
C SER A 166 -10.34 4.82 -1.53
N GLY A 167 -9.91 5.50 -2.60
CA GLY A 167 -10.45 6.82 -2.94
C GLY A 167 -11.96 6.72 -3.24
N LYS A 168 -12.70 7.84 -3.14
CA LYS A 168 -14.12 7.87 -3.52
C LYS A 168 -14.28 7.33 -4.96
N GLN A 169 -15.02 6.24 -5.13
CA GLN A 169 -15.40 5.76 -6.46
C GLN A 169 -16.32 6.78 -7.14
N THR A 170 -15.82 7.49 -8.14
CA THR A 170 -16.68 8.13 -9.14
C THR A 170 -17.21 7.03 -10.04
N ARG A 171 -18.43 6.56 -9.75
CA ARG A 171 -19.18 5.71 -10.68
C ARG A 171 -19.52 6.58 -11.89
N TYR A 172 -18.76 6.48 -12.98
CA TYR A 172 -19.22 6.97 -14.26
C TYR A 172 -20.33 6.04 -14.72
N ASN A 173 -21.57 6.51 -14.60
CA ASN A 173 -22.69 5.92 -15.31
C ASN A 173 -22.53 6.32 -16.78
N HIS A 174 -22.27 5.34 -17.64
CA HIS A 174 -22.40 5.50 -19.09
C HIS A 174 -23.88 5.45 -19.50
#